data_AF-A0A1S3AFC5-F1
#
_entry.id   AF-A0A1S3AFC5-F1
#
_cell.length_a   1.000
_cell.length_b   1.000
_cell.length_c   1.000
_cell.angle_alpha   90.00
_cell.angle_beta   90.00
_cell.angle_gamma   90.00
#
_symmetry.space_group_name_H-M   'P 1'
#
loop_
_entity.id
_entity.type
_entity.pdbx_description
1 polymer ?
#
loop_
_entity_poly.entity_id
_entity_poly.type
_entity_poly.pdbx_seq_one_letter_code
_entity_poly.pdbx_strand_id
1 'polypeptide(L)'
;MQLPRAEAIRSYLIETFSLIEHLQGLTQAVPRHTIKEVLELMEYSGEYLWPLTVSLEVAAWFILIVFMLEIILMWLSDFFLFWKSAWNVFDFIVTILSLLPEIVVVVGVKSQTTVWLQLLRICRVLRSLKLFARFRQIRVIILALVRAVKSMTFLLMLLLIFFYIFAITGIYFFEKYTRSTRQDLTYHMYFSDVLNSLMTVFILFTMDHWYALLQDTWKVSETSRIFSSIYVILWLLLGSIIFRNIIVAMMVTNFQNIRNELNEEMTHLEVQHKADMFKRQIIQRRQNLAPDAQKSSLSKVDVSLALFALNPKDAANLDWETHVHQNLPGLMDMDQDERVVWPRDSLFRYFELLESLQYNLEERKQLQDFAVQALINLKDK
;
A
#
# COMPACT_ATOMS: atom_id res chain seq x y z
N MET A 1 -1.00 -9.73 46.75
CA MET A 1 -0.33 -8.47 47.14
C MET A 1 0.80 -8.24 46.14
N GLN A 2 0.48 -7.60 45.01
CA GLN A 2 1.39 -7.41 43.87
C GLN A 2 1.53 -5.93 43.62
N LEU A 3 2.72 -5.35 43.80
CA LEU A 3 3.23 -4.16 43.10
C LEU A 3 4.66 -3.85 43.56
N PRO A 4 5.69 -4.21 42.77
CA PRO A 4 6.97 -3.49 42.80
C PRO A 4 7.49 -3.10 41.40
N ARG A 5 6.65 -3.15 40.35
CA ARG A 5 7.07 -2.78 38.98
C ARG A 5 6.97 -1.29 38.67
N ALA A 6 6.03 -0.57 39.30
CA ALA A 6 5.81 0.84 39.00
C ALA A 6 6.92 1.75 39.53
N GLU A 7 7.47 1.46 40.71
CA GLU A 7 8.57 2.24 41.30
C GLU A 7 9.90 2.02 40.57
N ALA A 8 10.16 0.79 40.10
CA ALA A 8 11.34 0.49 39.28
C ALA A 8 11.32 1.25 37.94
N ILE A 9 10.15 1.32 37.29
CA ILE A 9 9.99 2.07 36.03
C ILE A 9 10.14 3.58 36.27
N ARG A 10 9.61 4.11 37.38
CA ARG A 10 9.77 5.52 37.74
C ARG A 10 11.22 5.89 38.04
N SER A 11 11.98 5.02 38.71
CA SER A 11 13.40 5.22 38.97
C SER A 11 14.22 5.23 37.67
N TYR A 12 13.96 4.29 36.75
CA TYR A 12 14.60 4.23 35.44
C TYR A 12 14.28 5.44 34.56
N LEU A 13 13.05 5.96 34.64
CA LEU A 13 12.65 7.17 33.91
C LEU A 13 13.36 8.43 34.45
N ILE A 14 13.59 8.51 35.76
CA ILE A 14 14.29 9.64 36.38
C ILE A 14 15.80 9.58 36.06
N GLU A 15 16.41 8.40 36.08
CA GLU A 15 17.81 8.23 35.66
C GLU A 15 18.02 8.52 34.18
N THR A 16 17.10 8.09 33.32
CA THR A 16 17.21 8.38 31.87
C THR A 16 17.00 9.86 31.56
N PHE A 17 16.07 10.55 32.25
CA PHE A 17 15.91 12.00 32.09
C PHE A 17 17.09 12.81 32.61
N SER A 18 17.66 12.40 33.76
CA SER A 18 18.89 12.99 34.31
C SER A 18 20.08 12.83 33.34
N LEU A 19 20.23 11.64 32.74
CA LEU A 19 21.25 11.39 31.70
C LEU A 19 21.05 12.25 30.45
N ILE A 20 19.79 12.50 30.04
CA ILE A 20 19.45 13.34 28.88
C ILE A 20 19.72 14.82 29.18
N GLU A 21 19.40 15.33 30.38
CA GLU A 21 19.77 16.69 30.79
C GLU A 21 21.28 16.87 30.91
N HIS A 22 22.00 15.85 31.41
CA HIS A 22 23.46 15.87 31.46
C HIS A 22 24.10 15.81 30.07
N LEU A 23 23.48 15.11 29.11
CA LEU A 23 23.87 15.07 27.70
C LEU A 23 23.54 16.38 26.97
N GLN A 24 22.42 17.04 27.29
CA GLN A 24 22.09 18.38 26.77
C GLN A 24 23.03 19.47 27.32
N GLY A 25 23.47 19.35 28.58
CA GLY A 25 24.52 20.19 29.15
C GLY A 25 25.88 19.99 28.44
N LEU A 26 26.18 18.76 28.01
CA LEU A 26 27.39 18.44 27.24
C LEU A 26 27.36 18.95 25.79
N THR A 27 26.19 19.14 25.17
CA THR A 27 26.10 19.76 23.82
C THR A 27 26.51 21.24 23.79
N GLN A 28 26.45 21.95 24.92
CA GLN A 28 26.98 23.33 25.03
C GLN A 28 28.45 23.37 25.46
N ALA A 29 29.02 22.24 25.85
CA ALA A 29 30.39 22.12 26.35
C ALA A 29 31.17 21.06 25.57
N VAL A 30 30.98 20.93 24.25
CA VAL A 30 31.83 20.07 23.43
C VAL A 30 33.23 20.69 23.38
N PRO A 31 34.23 20.10 24.06
CA PRO A 31 35.56 20.65 24.07
C PRO A 31 36.14 20.49 22.65
N ARG A 32 36.86 21.50 22.16
CA ARG A 32 37.41 21.54 20.80
C ARG A 32 38.25 20.31 20.41
N HIS A 33 38.73 19.53 21.39
CA HIS A 33 39.46 18.29 21.14
C HIS A 33 38.56 17.16 20.61
N THR A 34 37.30 17.03 21.05
CA THR A 34 36.38 16.00 20.54
C THR A 34 35.94 16.32 19.10
N ILE A 35 35.78 17.61 18.77
CA ILE A 35 35.54 18.03 17.39
C ILE A 35 36.77 17.74 16.53
N LYS A 36 37.99 17.96 17.04
CA LYS A 36 39.22 17.62 16.33
C LYS A 36 39.40 16.11 16.16
N GLU A 37 39.10 15.29 17.17
CA GLU A 37 39.14 13.83 17.04
C GLU A 37 38.09 13.33 16.06
N VAL A 38 36.87 13.87 16.07
CA VAL A 38 35.84 13.53 15.07
C VAL A 38 36.22 14.03 13.68
N LEU A 39 36.88 15.19 13.57
CA LEU A 39 37.40 15.73 12.31
C LEU A 39 38.56 14.87 11.79
N GLU A 40 39.50 14.48 12.66
CA GLU A 40 40.63 13.59 12.36
C GLU A 40 40.14 12.19 12.02
N LEU A 41 39.08 11.69 12.67
CA LEU A 41 38.42 10.42 12.30
C LEU A 41 37.63 10.54 10.99
N MET A 42 37.04 11.71 10.67
CA MET A 42 36.45 11.98 9.35
C MET A 42 37.50 12.11 8.25
N GLU A 43 38.66 12.69 8.56
CA GLU A 43 39.78 12.88 7.64
C GLU A 43 40.51 11.55 7.42
N TYR A 44 40.70 10.76 8.47
CA TYR A 44 41.19 9.38 8.43
C TYR A 44 40.22 8.46 7.69
N SER A 45 38.93 8.48 7.99
CA SER A 45 37.93 7.72 7.20
C SER A 45 37.84 8.21 5.75
N GLY A 46 38.09 9.49 5.50
CA GLY A 46 38.24 10.06 4.16
C GLY A 46 39.35 9.41 3.34
N GLU A 47 40.51 9.12 3.95
CA GLU A 47 41.62 8.40 3.29
C GLU A 47 41.27 6.93 2.99
N TYR A 48 40.62 6.20 3.91
CA TYR A 48 40.20 4.81 3.66
C TYR A 48 39.02 4.69 2.68
N LEU A 49 38.15 5.69 2.64
CA LEU A 49 37.02 5.76 1.70
C LEU A 49 37.43 6.34 0.34
N TRP A 50 38.63 6.91 0.21
CA TRP A 50 39.14 7.44 -1.05
C TRP A 50 39.12 6.43 -2.22
N PRO A 51 39.61 5.18 -2.09
CA PRO A 51 39.49 4.20 -3.16
C PRO A 51 38.04 3.85 -3.48
N LEU A 52 37.16 3.87 -2.49
CA LEU A 52 35.73 3.58 -2.65
C LEU A 52 35.01 4.73 -3.39
N THR A 53 35.29 5.98 -3.04
CA THR A 53 34.71 7.16 -3.71
C THR A 53 35.19 7.27 -5.15
N VAL A 54 36.47 7.01 -5.42
CA VAL A 54 37.03 6.94 -6.78
C VAL A 54 36.39 5.80 -7.56
N SER A 55 36.26 4.61 -6.97
CA SER A 55 35.62 3.46 -7.62
C SER A 55 34.14 3.72 -7.96
N LEU A 56 33.41 4.36 -7.03
CA LEU A 56 32.01 4.75 -7.25
C LEU A 56 31.87 5.80 -8.34
N GLU A 57 32.77 6.78 -8.41
CA GLU A 57 32.76 7.81 -9.46
C GLU A 57 33.03 7.20 -10.83
N VAL A 58 34.04 6.32 -10.95
CA VAL A 58 34.34 5.59 -12.19
C VAL A 58 33.16 4.73 -12.63
N ALA A 59 32.55 3.99 -11.70
CA ALA A 59 31.35 3.20 -11.98
C ALA A 59 30.18 4.08 -12.43
N ALA A 60 29.98 5.25 -11.81
CA ALA A 60 28.92 6.17 -12.18
C ALA A 60 29.09 6.73 -13.60
N TRP A 61 30.31 7.08 -14.00
CA TRP A 61 30.64 7.50 -15.37
C TRP A 61 30.41 6.38 -16.38
N PHE A 62 30.86 5.17 -16.06
CA PHE A 62 30.62 4.01 -16.92
C PHE A 62 29.12 3.74 -17.11
N ILE A 63 28.35 3.71 -16.02
CA ILE A 63 26.90 3.54 -16.04
C ILE A 63 26.21 4.65 -16.85
N LEU A 64 26.68 5.90 -16.72
CA LEU A 64 26.15 7.02 -17.48
C LEU A 64 26.37 6.83 -19.00
N ILE A 65 27.57 6.42 -19.40
CA ILE A 65 27.90 6.17 -20.81
C ILE A 65 27.02 5.04 -21.36
N VAL A 66 26.86 3.94 -20.61
CA VAL A 66 25.98 2.82 -21.01
C VAL A 66 24.54 3.31 -21.21
N PHE A 67 24.00 4.13 -20.31
CA PHE A 67 22.64 4.68 -20.45
C PHE A 67 22.51 5.64 -21.64
N MET A 68 23.53 6.45 -21.89
CA MET A 68 23.55 7.32 -23.09
C MET A 68 23.53 6.50 -24.37
N LEU A 69 24.34 5.44 -24.44
CA LEU A 69 24.35 4.52 -25.58
C LEU A 69 23.01 3.80 -25.74
N GLU A 70 22.40 3.34 -24.63
CA GLU A 70 21.08 2.72 -24.65
C GLU A 70 20.02 3.65 -25.25
N ILE A 71 19.96 4.91 -24.82
CA ILE A 71 19.03 5.90 -25.38
C ILE A 71 19.27 6.13 -26.88
N ILE A 72 20.53 6.27 -27.29
CA ILE A 72 20.90 6.45 -28.70
C ILE A 72 20.45 5.24 -29.53
N LEU A 73 20.70 4.02 -29.05
CA LEU A 73 20.26 2.79 -29.72
C LEU A 73 18.73 2.71 -29.82
N MET A 74 18.00 3.13 -28.79
CA MET A 74 16.53 3.18 -28.84
C MET A 74 16.02 4.21 -29.87
N TRP A 75 16.69 5.36 -30.00
CA TRP A 75 16.35 6.36 -31.01
C TRP A 75 16.64 5.88 -32.44
N LEU A 76 17.71 5.11 -32.62
CA LEU A 76 18.05 4.49 -33.91
C LEU A 76 17.05 3.41 -34.32
N SER A 77 16.45 2.71 -33.35
CA SER A 77 15.37 1.75 -33.63
C SER A 77 14.09 2.47 -34.05
N ASP A 78 13.52 3.30 -33.16
CA ASP A 78 12.25 3.99 -33.41
C ASP A 78 12.13 5.26 -32.56
N PHE A 79 12.45 6.41 -33.17
CA PHE A 79 12.39 7.70 -32.49
C PHE A 79 10.99 8.03 -31.96
N PHE A 80 9.94 7.84 -32.76
CA PHE A 80 8.58 8.19 -32.36
C PHE A 80 8.00 7.27 -31.27
N LEU A 81 8.41 6.00 -31.26
CA LEU A 81 7.95 5.05 -30.23
C LEU A 81 8.58 5.36 -28.87
N PHE A 82 9.84 5.82 -28.87
CA PHE A 82 10.54 6.24 -27.67
C PHE A 82 9.74 7.28 -26.86
N TRP A 83 9.28 8.35 -27.51
CA TRP A 83 8.56 9.44 -26.85
C TRP A 83 7.15 9.08 -26.38
N LYS A 84 6.58 7.96 -26.84
CA LYS A 84 5.30 7.45 -26.33
C LYS A 84 5.42 6.71 -25.00
N SER A 85 6.61 6.19 -24.67
CA SER A 85 6.85 5.45 -23.43
C SER A 85 7.26 6.42 -22.31
N ALA A 86 6.41 6.57 -21.29
CA ALA A 86 6.69 7.43 -20.13
C ALA A 86 7.99 7.04 -19.39
N TRP A 87 8.32 5.74 -19.37
CA TRP A 87 9.56 5.25 -18.75
C TRP A 87 10.81 5.64 -19.54
N ASN A 88 10.72 5.64 -20.86
CA ASN A 88 11.82 6.05 -21.72
C ASN A 88 12.06 7.56 -21.63
N VAL A 89 10.97 8.34 -21.59
CA VAL A 89 11.03 9.80 -21.37
C VAL A 89 11.61 10.13 -19.99
N PHE A 90 11.21 9.40 -18.94
CA PHE A 90 11.80 9.55 -17.61
C PHE A 90 13.31 9.26 -17.61
N ASP A 91 13.73 8.15 -18.22
CA ASP A 91 15.15 7.77 -18.28
C ASP A 91 15.99 8.79 -19.07
N PHE A 92 15.43 9.34 -20.15
CA PHE A 92 16.03 10.45 -20.89
C PHE A 92 16.22 11.70 -20.02
N ILE A 93 15.16 12.16 -19.34
CA ILE A 93 15.22 13.35 -18.48
C ILE A 93 16.27 13.17 -17.38
N VAL A 94 16.26 12.03 -16.69
CA VAL A 94 17.23 11.75 -15.62
C VAL A 94 18.65 11.67 -16.19
N THR A 95 18.83 11.16 -17.40
CA THR A 95 20.13 11.07 -18.05
C THR A 95 20.67 12.43 -18.48
N ILE A 96 19.86 13.29 -19.08
CA ILE A 96 20.23 14.67 -19.39
C ILE A 96 20.54 15.46 -18.10
N LEU A 97 19.69 15.35 -17.08
CA LEU A 97 19.87 16.07 -15.82
C LEU A 97 21.14 15.62 -15.06
N SER A 98 21.58 14.38 -15.27
CA SER A 98 22.85 13.86 -14.73
C SER A 98 24.10 14.34 -15.50
N LEU A 99 23.93 14.73 -16.77
CA LEU A 99 24.99 15.23 -17.66
C LEU A 99 25.21 16.74 -17.54
N LEU A 100 24.13 17.50 -17.36
CA LEU A 100 24.18 18.97 -17.25
C LEU A 100 25.27 19.49 -16.28
N PRO A 101 25.44 18.93 -15.06
CA PRO A 101 26.45 19.40 -14.12
C PRO A 101 27.88 19.19 -14.60
N GLU A 102 28.14 18.18 -15.44
CA GLU A 102 29.49 17.88 -15.93
C GLU A 102 29.86 18.78 -17.11
N ILE A 103 28.92 19.00 -18.02
CA ILE A 103 29.08 19.94 -19.14
C ILE A 103 29.38 21.34 -18.62
N VAL A 104 28.66 21.79 -17.59
CA VAL A 104 28.85 23.12 -16.99
C VAL A 104 30.23 23.27 -16.34
N VAL A 105 30.78 22.20 -15.74
CA VAL A 105 32.13 22.20 -15.18
C VAL A 105 33.19 22.26 -16.28
N VAL A 106 33.02 21.50 -17.36
CA VAL A 106 33.96 21.46 -18.50
C VAL A 106 33.98 22.77 -19.29
N VAL A 107 32.83 23.44 -19.45
CA VAL A 107 32.72 24.74 -20.14
C VAL A 107 33.37 25.88 -19.34
N GLY A 108 33.85 25.62 -18.11
CA GLY A 108 34.72 26.54 -17.40
C GLY A 108 34.02 27.83 -16.96
N VAL A 109 32.70 27.77 -16.70
CA VAL A 109 31.99 28.88 -16.07
C VAL A 109 32.51 29.02 -14.64
N LYS A 110 33.50 29.91 -14.47
CA LYS A 110 34.09 30.25 -13.17
C LYS A 110 33.01 30.82 -12.24
N SER A 111 32.52 29.92 -11.39
CA SER A 111 32.40 30.09 -9.94
C SER A 111 31.51 31.23 -9.41
N GLN A 112 30.46 30.80 -8.69
CA GLN A 112 29.82 31.47 -7.55
C GLN A 112 28.90 32.60 -7.98
N THR A 113 27.59 32.39 -8.18
CA THR A 113 26.63 32.64 -7.10
C THR A 113 25.19 32.32 -7.52
N THR A 114 24.98 31.61 -8.63
CA THR A 114 23.62 31.26 -9.05
C THR A 114 23.16 30.00 -8.35
N VAL A 115 22.02 30.09 -7.66
CA VAL A 115 21.30 28.98 -7.01
C VAL A 115 21.20 27.74 -7.93
N TRP A 116 21.10 27.98 -9.24
CA TRP A 116 21.12 26.97 -10.29
C TRP A 116 22.35 26.04 -10.27
N LEU A 117 23.55 26.55 -9.99
CA LEU A 117 24.76 25.71 -9.92
C LEU A 117 24.77 24.83 -8.66
N GLN A 118 24.19 25.31 -7.55
CA GLN A 118 24.02 24.52 -6.33
C GLN A 118 23.00 23.40 -6.55
N LEU A 119 21.89 23.70 -7.22
CA LEU A 119 20.89 22.71 -7.64
C LEU A 119 21.50 21.64 -8.56
N LEU A 120 22.31 22.04 -9.55
CA LEU A 120 23.01 21.11 -10.44
C LEU A 120 23.99 20.19 -9.69
N ARG A 121 24.63 20.66 -8.61
CA ARG A 121 25.46 19.79 -7.75
C ARG A 121 24.60 18.72 -7.06
N ILE A 122 23.40 19.09 -6.58
CA ILE A 122 22.46 18.15 -5.95
C ILE A 122 21.92 17.15 -6.99
N CYS A 123 21.72 17.57 -8.24
CA CYS A 123 21.29 16.69 -9.33
C CYS A 123 22.25 15.52 -9.60
N ARG A 124 23.52 15.61 -9.19
CA ARG A 124 24.46 14.47 -9.30
C ARG A 124 24.00 13.25 -8.49
N VAL A 125 23.25 13.46 -7.39
CA VAL A 125 22.65 12.38 -6.59
C VAL A 125 21.60 11.59 -7.38
N LEU A 126 20.99 12.20 -8.41
CA LEU A 126 20.01 11.52 -9.28
C LEU A 126 20.63 10.35 -10.07
N ARG A 127 21.96 10.31 -10.23
CA ARG A 127 22.66 9.18 -10.84
C ARG A 127 22.37 7.87 -10.11
N SER A 128 22.32 7.91 -8.78
CA SER A 128 21.97 6.76 -7.94
C SER A 128 20.51 6.34 -8.10
N LEU A 129 19.62 7.28 -8.44
CA LEU A 129 18.19 6.99 -8.68
C LEU A 129 17.95 6.22 -9.99
N LYS A 130 18.85 6.32 -10.98
CA LYS A 130 18.73 5.57 -12.24
C LYS A 130 18.72 4.06 -12.03
N LEU A 131 19.53 3.56 -11.10
CA LEU A 131 19.61 2.13 -10.82
C LEU A 131 18.26 1.59 -10.30
N PHE A 132 17.59 2.35 -9.43
CA PHE A 132 16.28 1.98 -8.91
C PHE A 132 15.21 1.95 -10.00
N ALA A 133 15.27 2.85 -10.98
CA ALA A 133 14.34 2.86 -12.10
C ALA A 133 14.47 1.63 -13.02
N ARG A 134 15.61 0.91 -13.01
CA ARG A 134 15.77 -0.30 -13.84
C ARG A 134 15.01 -1.50 -13.29
N PHE A 135 14.89 -1.61 -11.96
CA PHE A 135 14.21 -2.74 -11.33
C PHE A 135 12.70 -2.73 -11.62
N ARG A 136 12.23 -3.78 -12.29
CA ARG A 136 10.80 -3.98 -12.61
C ARG A 136 9.92 -3.87 -11.37
N GLN A 137 10.37 -4.41 -10.24
CA GLN A 137 9.63 -4.36 -8.96
C GLN A 137 9.40 -2.91 -8.49
N ILE A 138 10.44 -2.06 -8.54
CA ILE A 138 10.33 -0.66 -8.15
C ILE A 138 9.40 0.10 -9.10
N ARG A 139 9.47 -0.15 -10.41
CA ARG A 139 8.54 0.44 -11.38
C ARG A 139 7.09 0.10 -11.07
N VAL A 140 6.82 -1.15 -10.67
CA VAL A 140 5.48 -1.60 -10.27
C VAL A 140 5.02 -0.87 -9.00
N ILE A 141 5.87 -0.72 -7.99
CA ILE A 141 5.55 0.03 -6.76
C ILE A 141 5.25 1.49 -7.07
N ILE A 142 6.10 2.17 -7.85
CA ILE A 142 5.89 3.57 -8.24
C ILE A 142 4.60 3.71 -9.04
N LEU A 143 4.34 2.81 -10.00
CA LEU A 143 3.11 2.82 -10.78
C LEU A 143 1.87 2.62 -9.90
N ALA A 144 1.94 1.74 -8.91
CA ALA A 144 0.87 1.54 -7.93
C ALA A 144 0.63 2.81 -7.10
N LEU A 145 1.70 3.47 -6.63
CA LEU A 145 1.62 4.74 -5.89
C LEU A 145 1.01 5.86 -6.75
N VAL A 146 1.45 6.01 -7.99
CA VAL A 146 0.90 7.02 -8.92
C VAL A 146 -0.57 6.74 -9.23
N ARG A 147 -0.96 5.46 -9.42
CA ARG A 147 -2.37 5.09 -9.60
C ARG A 147 -3.21 5.42 -8.37
N ALA A 148 -2.68 5.16 -7.17
CA ALA A 148 -3.34 5.48 -5.91
C ALA A 148 -3.56 7.01 -5.75
N VAL A 149 -2.52 7.81 -6.01
CA VAL A 149 -2.63 9.28 -5.99
C VAL A 149 -3.62 9.77 -7.04
N LYS A 150 -3.57 9.21 -8.27
CA LYS A 150 -4.49 9.57 -9.36
C LYS A 150 -5.95 9.32 -8.97
N SER A 151 -6.23 8.19 -8.33
CA SER A 151 -7.58 7.85 -7.83
C SER A 151 -8.13 8.86 -6.82
N MET A 152 -7.25 9.65 -6.18
CA MET A 152 -7.59 10.59 -5.10
C MET A 152 -7.39 12.05 -5.50
N THR A 153 -7.20 12.32 -6.79
CA THR A 153 -6.83 13.67 -7.28
C THR A 153 -7.85 14.72 -6.83
N PHE A 154 -9.14 14.41 -6.84
CA PHE A 154 -10.19 15.34 -6.41
C PHE A 154 -10.10 15.68 -4.91
N LEU A 155 -9.85 14.68 -4.05
CA LEU A 155 -9.69 14.90 -2.61
C LEU A 155 -8.42 15.72 -2.31
N LEU A 156 -7.32 15.43 -3.00
CA LEU A 156 -6.07 16.17 -2.86
C LEU A 156 -6.22 17.62 -3.37
N MET A 157 -6.95 17.83 -4.47
CA MET A 157 -7.25 19.18 -4.97
C MET A 157 -8.09 19.98 -3.97
N LEU A 158 -9.11 19.36 -3.37
CA LEU A 158 -9.90 19.99 -2.31
C LEU A 158 -9.04 20.35 -1.10
N LEU A 159 -8.14 19.47 -0.67
CA LEU A 159 -7.18 19.74 0.41
C LEU A 159 -6.31 20.96 0.09
N LEU A 160 -5.76 21.04 -1.12
CA LEU A 160 -4.93 22.17 -1.55
C LEU A 160 -5.70 23.50 -1.55
N ILE A 161 -6.98 23.50 -1.91
CA ILE A 161 -7.85 24.69 -1.81
C ILE A 161 -7.99 25.13 -0.35
N PHE A 162 -8.22 24.20 0.59
CA PHE A 162 -8.27 24.53 2.02
C PHE A 162 -6.94 25.11 2.53
N PHE A 163 -5.81 24.52 2.15
CA PHE A 163 -4.49 25.06 2.45
C PHE A 163 -4.32 26.49 1.96
N TYR A 164 -4.73 26.76 0.72
CA TYR A 164 -4.66 28.09 0.13
C TYR A 164 -5.52 29.10 0.89
N ILE A 165 -6.78 28.75 1.21
CA ILE A 165 -7.68 29.62 1.97
C ILE A 165 -7.05 29.97 3.33
N PHE A 166 -6.60 28.96 4.08
CA PHE A 166 -5.99 29.19 5.39
C PHE A 166 -4.68 29.97 5.31
N ALA A 167 -3.87 29.75 4.27
CA ALA A 167 -2.64 30.50 4.05
C ALA A 167 -2.93 32.00 3.84
N ILE A 168 -3.91 32.33 2.99
CA ILE A 168 -4.32 33.71 2.77
C ILE A 168 -4.91 34.32 4.05
N THR A 169 -5.81 33.61 4.74
CA THR A 169 -6.37 34.08 6.03
C THR A 169 -5.27 34.33 7.07
N GLY A 170 -4.23 33.47 7.13
CA GLY A 170 -3.10 33.62 8.04
C GLY A 170 -2.33 34.92 7.83
N ILE A 171 -2.09 35.32 6.57
CA ILE A 171 -1.39 36.59 6.27
C ILE A 171 -2.16 37.78 6.84
N TYR A 172 -3.49 37.80 6.70
CA TYR A 172 -4.32 38.88 7.25
C TYR A 172 -4.41 38.85 8.78
N PHE A 173 -4.52 37.66 9.38
CA PHE A 173 -4.65 37.52 10.83
C PHE A 173 -3.35 37.82 11.58
N PHE A 174 -2.20 37.46 11.00
CA PHE A 174 -0.87 37.65 11.59
C PHE A 174 -0.12 38.84 11.00
N GLU A 175 -0.77 39.72 10.22
CA GLU A 175 -0.13 40.89 9.59
C GLU A 175 0.64 41.75 10.61
N LYS A 176 0.03 42.00 11.77
CA LYS A 176 0.63 42.81 12.84
C LYS A 176 1.80 42.11 13.51
N TYR A 177 1.77 40.78 13.60
CA TYR A 177 2.89 40.00 14.11
C TYR A 177 4.07 40.05 13.12
N THR A 178 3.83 39.78 11.84
CA THR A 178 4.84 39.80 10.78
C THR A 178 5.52 41.17 10.64
N ARG A 179 4.75 42.26 10.76
CA ARG A 179 5.28 43.64 10.62
C ARG A 179 5.88 44.23 11.89
N SER A 180 5.82 43.53 13.02
CA SER A 180 6.31 44.08 14.27
C SER A 180 7.84 44.18 14.31
N THR A 181 8.37 45.33 14.73
CA THR A 181 9.82 45.65 14.73
C THR A 181 10.59 44.98 15.88
N ARG A 182 10.02 43.95 16.51
CA ARG A 182 10.62 43.29 17.66
C ARG A 182 11.69 42.28 17.22
N GLN A 183 12.86 42.32 17.86
CA GLN A 183 14.00 41.48 17.52
C GLN A 183 13.93 40.06 18.12
N ASP A 184 13.04 39.82 19.08
CA ASP A 184 12.88 38.54 19.79
C ASP A 184 11.89 37.56 19.11
N LEU A 185 11.48 37.88 17.87
CA LEU A 185 10.51 37.11 17.09
C LEU A 185 11.22 36.16 16.14
N THR A 186 11.08 34.87 16.40
CA THR A 186 11.76 33.82 15.63
C THR A 186 11.01 33.49 14.35
N TYR A 187 9.68 33.59 14.36
CA TYR A 187 8.83 33.11 13.26
C TYR A 187 8.15 34.23 12.46
N HIS A 188 8.65 35.47 12.52
CA HIS A 188 8.03 36.63 11.87
C HIS A 188 7.87 36.48 10.33
N MET A 189 8.69 35.64 9.68
CA MET A 189 8.60 35.37 8.24
C MET A 189 7.54 34.33 7.86
N TYR A 190 6.95 33.61 8.82
CA TYR A 190 6.08 32.46 8.55
C TYR A 190 4.78 32.88 7.84
N PHE A 191 4.29 34.09 8.10
CA PHE A 191 3.11 34.67 7.45
C PHE A 191 3.45 35.96 6.67
N SER A 192 4.67 36.08 6.12
CA SER A 192 5.07 37.27 5.35
C SER A 192 4.44 37.30 3.95
N ASP A 193 4.44 36.16 3.28
CA ASP A 193 4.05 35.99 1.88
C ASP A 193 3.24 34.72 1.69
N VAL A 194 2.55 34.59 0.55
CA VAL A 194 1.69 33.43 0.23
C VAL A 194 2.46 32.11 0.31
N LEU A 195 3.68 32.04 -0.23
CA LEU A 195 4.47 30.82 -0.20
C LEU A 195 4.92 30.44 1.21
N ASN A 196 5.39 31.43 2.00
CA ASN A 196 5.79 31.20 3.40
C ASN A 196 4.59 30.78 4.24
N SER A 197 3.44 31.43 4.04
CA SER A 197 2.19 31.08 4.72
C SER A 197 1.72 29.67 4.36
N LEU A 198 1.82 29.27 3.08
CA LEU A 198 1.46 27.94 2.64
C LEU A 198 2.36 26.86 3.27
N MET A 199 3.67 27.15 3.39
CA MET A 199 4.60 26.29 4.14
C MET A 199 4.25 26.23 5.63
N THR A 200 3.94 27.36 6.25
CA THR A 200 3.55 27.42 7.66
C THR A 200 2.28 26.61 7.92
N VAL A 201 1.25 26.78 7.10
CA VAL A 201 0.00 26.02 7.18
C VAL A 201 0.26 24.53 6.97
N PHE A 202 1.23 24.14 6.12
CA PHE A 202 1.67 22.76 5.98
C PHE A 202 2.38 22.21 7.23
N ILE A 203 3.29 22.97 7.84
CA ILE A 203 3.95 22.59 9.09
C ILE A 203 2.89 22.39 10.19
N LEU A 204 1.94 23.33 10.31
CA LEU A 204 0.84 23.21 11.25
C LEU A 204 -0.06 22.00 10.94
N PHE A 205 -0.29 21.67 9.66
CA PHE A 205 -1.05 20.47 9.27
C PHE A 205 -0.37 19.18 9.70
N THR A 206 0.98 19.14 9.69
CA THR A 206 1.76 18.02 10.25
C THR A 206 1.73 17.98 11.79
N MET A 207 1.00 18.88 12.44
CA MET A 207 0.93 19.07 13.90
C MET A 207 2.28 19.40 14.54
N ASP A 208 3.16 20.02 13.77
CA ASP A 208 4.50 20.36 14.23
C ASP A 208 4.65 21.86 14.49
N HIS A 209 5.51 22.23 15.43
CA HIS A 209 5.88 23.60 15.80
C HIS A 209 4.71 24.58 16.13
N TRP A 210 3.46 24.12 16.24
CA TRP A 210 2.28 24.96 16.40
C TRP A 210 2.26 25.73 17.72
N TYR A 211 2.72 25.12 18.82
CA TYR A 211 2.75 25.75 20.13
C TYR A 211 3.83 26.85 20.19
N ALA A 212 5.01 26.59 19.63
CA ALA A 212 6.10 27.55 19.56
C ALA A 212 5.72 28.79 18.74
N LEU A 213 5.08 28.58 17.58
CA LEU A 213 4.55 29.67 16.75
C LEU A 213 3.52 30.52 17.49
N LEU A 214 2.60 29.87 18.22
CA LEU A 214 1.56 30.56 18.97
C LEU A 214 2.12 31.36 20.15
N GLN A 215 3.07 30.79 20.88
CA GLN A 215 3.76 31.46 21.99
C GLN A 215 4.55 32.68 21.50
N ASP A 216 5.25 32.56 20.37
CA ASP A 216 5.98 33.68 19.77
C ASP A 216 5.02 34.79 19.30
N THR A 217 3.87 34.40 18.75
CA THR A 217 2.83 35.35 18.35
C THR A 217 2.28 36.14 19.54
N TRP A 218 2.05 35.49 20.69
CA TRP A 218 1.49 36.12 21.88
C TRP A 218 2.40 37.16 22.55
N LYS A 219 3.68 37.20 22.19
CA LYS A 219 4.61 38.25 22.63
C LYS A 219 4.13 39.62 22.14
N VAL A 220 3.57 39.70 20.93
CA VAL A 220 3.09 40.94 20.32
C VAL A 220 1.71 41.30 20.87
N SER A 221 1.62 42.42 21.61
CA SER A 221 0.36 42.87 22.24
C SER A 221 -0.70 43.35 21.26
N GLU A 222 -0.28 43.79 20.07
CA GLU A 222 -1.20 44.21 19.00
C GLU A 222 -1.94 43.05 18.33
N THR A 223 -1.41 41.83 18.51
CA THR A 223 -2.00 40.60 18.02
C THR A 223 -2.86 40.00 19.12
N SER A 224 -4.13 39.78 18.81
CA SER A 224 -5.09 39.29 19.79
C SER A 224 -4.87 37.80 20.07
N ARG A 225 -4.44 37.49 21.30
CA ARG A 225 -4.10 36.12 21.72
C ARG A 225 -5.21 35.12 21.44
N ILE A 226 -6.45 35.51 21.68
CA ILE A 226 -7.63 34.66 21.50
C ILE A 226 -7.83 34.30 20.02
N PHE A 227 -7.80 35.28 19.12
CA PHE A 227 -8.03 35.03 17.69
C PHE A 227 -6.90 34.22 17.06
N SER A 228 -5.63 34.49 17.41
CA SER A 228 -4.50 33.66 16.98
C SER A 228 -4.62 32.22 17.45
N SER A 229 -5.07 32.01 18.70
CA SER A 229 -5.30 30.67 19.25
C SER A 229 -6.42 29.96 18.51
N ILE A 230 -7.55 30.65 18.29
CA ILE A 230 -8.69 30.09 17.56
C ILE A 230 -8.27 29.70 16.15
N TYR A 231 -7.53 30.55 15.42
CA TYR A 231 -7.05 30.22 14.08
C TYR A 231 -6.20 28.95 14.06
N VAL A 232 -5.18 28.87 14.93
CA VAL A 232 -4.26 27.71 14.97
C VAL A 232 -4.99 26.45 15.41
N ILE A 233 -5.80 26.52 16.48
CA ILE A 233 -6.55 25.35 16.99
C ILE A 233 -7.60 24.88 15.97
N LEU A 234 -8.32 25.80 15.32
CA LEU A 234 -9.28 25.48 14.27
C LEU A 234 -8.58 24.75 13.12
N TRP A 235 -7.43 25.25 12.66
CA TRP A 235 -6.66 24.61 11.60
C TRP A 235 -6.14 23.23 12.01
N LEU A 236 -5.66 23.06 13.25
CA LEU A 236 -5.21 21.76 13.77
C LEU A 236 -6.35 20.74 13.83
N LEU A 237 -7.52 21.13 14.34
CA LEU A 237 -8.69 20.26 14.42
C LEU A 237 -9.20 19.88 13.03
N LEU A 238 -9.40 20.88 12.16
CA LEU A 238 -9.88 20.68 10.80
C LEU A 238 -8.88 19.87 9.98
N GLY A 239 -7.59 20.20 10.06
CA GLY A 239 -6.49 19.47 9.43
C GLY A 239 -6.42 18.01 9.89
N SER A 240 -6.53 17.76 11.20
CA SER A 240 -6.56 16.40 11.76
C SER A 240 -7.74 15.58 11.23
N ILE A 241 -8.95 16.17 11.19
CA ILE A 241 -10.15 15.50 10.72
C ILE A 241 -10.03 15.20 9.22
N ILE A 242 -9.57 16.17 8.43
CA ILE A 242 -9.38 15.98 6.99
C ILE A 242 -8.31 14.91 6.72
N PHE A 243 -7.17 14.95 7.41
CA PHE A 243 -6.12 13.95 7.25
C PHE A 243 -6.63 12.53 7.55
N ARG A 244 -7.34 12.37 8.67
CA ARG A 244 -7.98 11.10 9.04
C ARG A 244 -8.99 10.67 7.97
N ASN A 245 -9.83 11.56 7.47
CA ASN A 245 -10.81 11.27 6.44
C ASN A 245 -10.16 10.85 5.11
N ILE A 246 -9.03 11.46 4.74
CA ILE A 246 -8.27 11.07 3.54
C ILE A 246 -7.71 9.66 3.68
N ILE A 247 -7.16 9.28 4.84
CA ILE A 247 -6.66 7.92 5.08
C ILE A 247 -7.80 6.90 4.98
N VAL A 248 -8.93 7.18 5.63
CA VAL A 248 -10.11 6.29 5.59
C VAL A 248 -10.63 6.16 4.16
N ALA A 249 -10.78 7.27 3.44
CA ALA A 249 -11.21 7.26 2.04
C ALA A 249 -10.22 6.47 1.16
N MET A 250 -8.91 6.68 1.33
CA MET A 250 -7.88 5.95 0.59
C MET A 250 -7.97 4.45 0.84
N MET A 251 -8.11 4.04 2.11
CA MET A 251 -8.28 2.65 2.49
C MET A 251 -9.52 2.07 1.83
N VAL A 252 -10.67 2.74 1.95
CA VAL A 252 -11.95 2.30 1.36
C VAL A 252 -11.85 2.15 -0.15
N THR A 253 -11.34 3.14 -0.89
CA THR A 253 -11.23 3.04 -2.35
C THR A 253 -10.23 1.96 -2.77
N ASN A 254 -9.12 1.78 -2.05
CA ASN A 254 -8.19 0.70 -2.34
C ASN A 254 -8.85 -0.67 -2.15
N PHE A 255 -9.58 -0.87 -1.04
CA PHE A 255 -10.35 -2.09 -0.80
C PHE A 255 -11.46 -2.30 -1.82
N GLN A 256 -12.14 -1.23 -2.25
CA GLN A 256 -13.15 -1.29 -3.31
C GLN A 256 -12.53 -1.71 -4.65
N ASN A 257 -11.38 -1.14 -5.02
CA ASN A 257 -10.67 -1.51 -6.24
C ASN A 257 -10.27 -2.99 -6.22
N ILE A 258 -9.67 -3.47 -5.13
CA ILE A 258 -9.31 -4.88 -4.96
C ILE A 258 -10.55 -5.78 -5.02
N ARG A 259 -11.66 -5.37 -4.37
CA ARG A 259 -12.92 -6.13 -4.40
C ARG A 259 -13.50 -6.20 -5.80
N ASN A 260 -13.44 -5.11 -6.56
CA ASN A 260 -13.95 -5.04 -7.93
C ASN A 260 -13.12 -5.93 -8.86
N GLU A 261 -11.79 -5.88 -8.76
CA GLU A 261 -10.88 -6.76 -9.52
C GLU A 261 -11.16 -8.24 -9.22
N LEU A 262 -11.31 -8.60 -7.94
CA LEU A 262 -11.63 -9.96 -7.53
C LEU A 262 -13.02 -10.42 -8.02
N ASN A 263 -14.01 -9.52 -8.00
CA ASN A 263 -15.35 -9.81 -8.51
C ASN A 263 -15.34 -10.03 -10.03
N GLU A 264 -14.59 -9.22 -10.78
CA GLU A 264 -14.41 -9.40 -12.22
C GLU A 264 -13.76 -10.76 -12.53
N GLU A 265 -12.68 -11.12 -11.82
CA GLU A 265 -12.04 -12.43 -11.95
C GLU A 265 -13.01 -13.60 -11.64
N MET A 266 -13.80 -13.49 -10.57
CA MET A 266 -14.83 -14.49 -10.23
C MET A 266 -15.85 -14.64 -11.36
N THR A 267 -16.36 -13.55 -11.92
CA THR A 267 -17.34 -13.63 -13.03
C THR A 267 -16.73 -14.25 -14.29
N HIS A 268 -15.46 -13.95 -14.59
CA HIS A 268 -14.73 -14.59 -15.68
C HIS A 268 -14.59 -16.09 -15.48
N LEU A 269 -14.25 -16.53 -14.27
CA LEU A 269 -14.17 -17.94 -13.91
C LEU A 269 -15.54 -18.63 -14.00
N GLU A 270 -16.63 -17.98 -13.57
CA GLU A 270 -17.98 -18.53 -13.69
C GLU A 270 -18.42 -18.71 -15.15
N VAL A 271 -18.17 -17.72 -16.01
CA VAL A 271 -18.49 -17.80 -17.45
C VAL A 271 -17.68 -18.90 -18.11
N GLN A 272 -16.39 -18.99 -17.80
CA GLN A 272 -15.52 -20.05 -18.31
C GLN A 272 -15.98 -21.43 -17.84
N HIS A 273 -16.35 -21.56 -16.56
CA HIS A 273 -16.88 -22.80 -16.01
C HIS A 273 -18.20 -23.23 -16.67
N LYS A 274 -19.14 -22.30 -16.89
CA LYS A 274 -20.38 -22.56 -17.63
C LYS A 274 -20.12 -22.97 -19.08
N ALA A 275 -19.16 -22.33 -19.75
CA ALA A 275 -18.77 -22.70 -21.11
C ALA A 275 -18.17 -24.11 -21.19
N ASP A 276 -17.34 -24.49 -20.21
CA ASP A 276 -16.75 -25.83 -20.13
C ASP A 276 -17.81 -26.89 -19.84
N MET A 277 -18.79 -26.59 -18.98
CA MET A 277 -19.95 -27.45 -18.74
C MET A 277 -20.78 -27.66 -20.01
N PHE A 278 -21.05 -26.58 -20.77
CA PHE A 278 -21.79 -26.68 -22.03
C PHE A 278 -21.03 -27.51 -23.08
N LYS A 279 -19.70 -27.34 -23.19
CA LYS A 279 -18.86 -28.18 -24.07
C LYS A 279 -18.95 -29.66 -23.68
N ARG A 280 -18.89 -29.99 -22.38
CA ARG A 280 -19.04 -31.36 -21.89
C ARG A 280 -20.41 -31.95 -22.24
N GLN A 281 -21.48 -31.18 -22.09
CA GLN A 281 -22.83 -31.60 -22.47
C GLN A 281 -22.96 -31.91 -23.98
N ILE A 282 -22.33 -31.10 -24.85
CA ILE A 282 -22.31 -31.36 -26.30
C ILE A 282 -21.53 -32.63 -26.62
N ILE A 283 -20.37 -32.85 -25.98
CA ILE A 283 -19.56 -34.05 -26.19
C ILE A 283 -20.33 -35.32 -25.80
N GLN A 284 -21.00 -35.30 -24.64
CA GLN A 284 -21.86 -36.41 -24.20
C GLN A 284 -23.01 -36.66 -25.17
N ARG A 285 -23.69 -35.61 -25.65
CA ARG A 285 -24.75 -35.76 -26.67
C ARG A 285 -24.20 -36.35 -27.96
N ARG A 286 -23.04 -35.91 -28.45
CA ARG A 286 -22.40 -36.50 -29.65
C ARG A 286 -22.02 -37.97 -29.46
N GLN A 287 -21.51 -38.35 -28.28
CA GLN A 287 -21.20 -39.74 -27.97
C GLN A 287 -22.45 -40.61 -27.88
N ASN A 288 -23.56 -40.09 -27.36
CA ASN A 288 -24.83 -40.81 -27.29
C ASN A 288 -25.57 -40.89 -28.63
N LEU A 289 -25.35 -39.95 -29.56
CA LEU A 289 -25.92 -39.93 -30.92
C LEU A 289 -25.14 -40.80 -31.93
N ALA A 290 -24.02 -41.39 -31.54
CA ALA A 290 -23.26 -42.34 -32.36
C ALA A 290 -23.26 -43.74 -31.73
N PRO A 291 -24.36 -44.51 -31.79
CA PRO A 291 -24.35 -45.90 -31.36
C PRO A 291 -23.95 -46.91 -32.45
N ASP A 292 -23.58 -46.49 -33.68
CA ASP A 292 -23.27 -47.42 -34.78
C ASP A 292 -21.95 -47.11 -35.48
N ALA A 293 -20.85 -47.17 -34.74
CA ALA A 293 -19.58 -47.63 -35.30
C ALA A 293 -18.66 -48.02 -34.14
N GLN A 294 -18.27 -49.30 -34.12
CA GLN A 294 -17.05 -49.76 -33.45
C GLN A 294 -17.16 -50.11 -31.97
N LYS A 295 -17.81 -51.25 -31.67
CA LYS A 295 -17.40 -52.13 -30.56
C LYS A 295 -17.41 -53.60 -30.98
N SER A 296 -16.34 -54.00 -31.66
CA SER A 296 -15.88 -55.39 -31.74
C SER A 296 -14.43 -55.45 -31.27
N SER A 297 -14.22 -55.44 -29.95
CA SER A 297 -13.05 -56.06 -29.30
C SER A 297 -13.17 -55.85 -27.80
N LEU A 298 -13.54 -56.93 -27.13
CA LEU A 298 -13.60 -57.11 -25.71
C LEU A 298 -12.16 -57.19 -25.16
N SER A 299 -11.74 -56.25 -24.30
CA SER A 299 -10.67 -56.50 -23.34
C SER A 299 -11.27 -56.41 -21.93
N LYS A 300 -11.41 -57.59 -21.33
CA LYS A 300 -11.78 -57.82 -19.93
C LYS A 300 -10.84 -57.04 -19.00
N VAL A 301 -11.33 -55.95 -18.39
CA VAL A 301 -10.80 -55.47 -17.09
C VAL A 301 -11.93 -54.97 -16.17
N ASP A 302 -13.03 -54.41 -16.66
CA ASP A 302 -14.03 -53.82 -15.74
C ASP A 302 -15.22 -54.74 -15.47
N VAL A 303 -15.05 -55.74 -14.58
CA VAL A 303 -16.18 -56.50 -14.01
C VAL A 303 -16.55 -56.03 -12.59
N SER A 304 -15.81 -55.09 -12.00
CA SER A 304 -16.07 -54.59 -10.64
C SER A 304 -17.00 -53.37 -10.56
N LEU A 305 -17.44 -52.80 -11.68
CA LEU A 305 -18.29 -51.59 -11.71
C LEU A 305 -19.70 -51.82 -12.24
N ALA A 306 -20.04 -53.06 -12.59
CA ALA A 306 -21.36 -53.44 -13.12
C ALA A 306 -22.40 -53.74 -12.02
N LEU A 307 -22.03 -53.72 -10.74
CA LEU A 307 -22.95 -53.98 -9.62
C LEU A 307 -23.72 -52.74 -9.13
N PHE A 308 -23.42 -51.53 -9.63
CA PHE A 308 -24.06 -50.30 -9.15
C PHE A 308 -25.07 -49.67 -10.13
N ALA A 309 -25.32 -50.28 -11.29
CA ALA A 309 -26.34 -49.81 -12.22
C ALA A 309 -27.70 -50.44 -11.92
N LEU A 310 -28.32 -50.07 -10.78
CA LEU A 310 -29.74 -50.35 -10.57
C LEU A 310 -30.59 -49.39 -11.40
N ASN A 311 -31.63 -49.97 -11.99
CA ASN A 311 -32.59 -49.33 -12.88
C ASN A 311 -33.30 -48.15 -12.16
N PRO A 312 -33.36 -46.93 -12.73
CA PRO A 312 -33.90 -45.73 -12.06
C PRO A 312 -35.38 -45.84 -11.64
N LYS A 313 -36.10 -46.86 -12.10
CA LYS A 313 -37.52 -47.08 -11.78
C LYS A 313 -37.73 -47.82 -10.47
N ASP A 314 -36.73 -48.56 -9.98
CA ASP A 314 -36.84 -49.32 -8.72
C ASP A 314 -36.34 -48.52 -7.51
N ALA A 315 -35.53 -47.47 -7.74
CA ALA A 315 -35.00 -46.59 -6.70
C ALA A 315 -36.04 -45.59 -6.13
N ALA A 316 -37.15 -45.36 -6.83
CA ALA A 316 -38.20 -44.45 -6.38
C ALA A 316 -39.09 -45.03 -5.26
N ASN A 317 -38.97 -46.33 -4.98
CA ASN A 317 -39.86 -47.05 -4.07
C ASN A 317 -39.13 -47.83 -2.97
N LEU A 318 -37.82 -47.63 -2.82
CA LEU A 318 -37.04 -48.29 -1.79
C LEU A 318 -36.82 -47.35 -0.60
N ASP A 319 -37.29 -47.79 0.57
CA ASP A 319 -37.12 -47.04 1.81
C ASP A 319 -35.62 -46.85 2.09
N TRP A 320 -35.23 -45.62 2.41
CA TRP A 320 -33.81 -45.21 2.51
C TRP A 320 -33.01 -46.11 3.46
N GLU A 321 -33.67 -46.60 4.51
CA GLU A 321 -33.13 -47.49 5.52
C GLU A 321 -32.77 -48.86 4.91
N THR A 322 -33.61 -49.39 4.02
CA THR A 322 -33.38 -50.64 3.29
C THR A 322 -32.20 -50.51 2.34
N HIS A 323 -32.07 -49.35 1.69
CA HIS A 323 -30.95 -49.05 0.78
C HIS A 323 -29.60 -48.98 1.52
N VAL A 324 -29.58 -48.40 2.72
CA VAL A 324 -28.39 -48.35 3.56
C VAL A 324 -28.02 -49.75 4.04
N HIS A 325 -28.98 -50.53 4.54
CA HIS A 325 -28.74 -51.89 5.02
C HIS A 325 -28.24 -52.87 3.95
N GLN A 326 -28.60 -52.67 2.67
CA GLN A 326 -28.10 -53.48 1.56
C GLN A 326 -26.64 -53.17 1.18
N ASN A 327 -26.19 -51.93 1.39
CA ASN A 327 -24.84 -51.49 1.02
C ASN A 327 -23.85 -51.51 2.19
N LEU A 328 -24.34 -51.55 3.43
CA LEU A 328 -23.53 -51.59 4.65
C LEU A 328 -22.56 -52.79 4.74
N PRO A 329 -22.96 -54.04 4.37
CA PRO A 329 -22.08 -55.19 4.49
C PRO A 329 -20.84 -55.08 3.61
N GLY A 330 -20.98 -54.51 2.41
CA GLY A 330 -19.86 -54.29 1.48
C GLY A 330 -18.87 -53.19 1.93
N LEU A 331 -19.29 -52.31 2.83
CA LEU A 331 -18.43 -51.28 3.45
C LEU A 331 -17.73 -51.80 4.71
N MET A 332 -18.30 -52.80 5.39
CA MET A 332 -17.69 -53.41 6.59
C MET A 332 -16.62 -54.46 6.24
N ASP A 333 -16.69 -55.08 5.06
CA ASP A 333 -15.68 -56.02 4.53
C ASP A 333 -14.50 -55.32 3.82
N MET A 334 -14.48 -53.98 3.76
CA MET A 334 -13.33 -53.25 3.21
C MET A 334 -12.19 -53.25 4.24
N ASP A 335 -11.11 -53.99 3.94
CA ASP A 335 -9.89 -54.04 4.74
C ASP A 335 -9.43 -52.63 5.15
N GLN A 336 -9.22 -52.41 6.46
CA GLN A 336 -8.90 -51.11 7.06
C GLN A 336 -7.59 -50.46 6.57
N ASP A 337 -6.81 -51.16 5.76
CA ASP A 337 -5.48 -50.72 5.31
C ASP A 337 -5.47 -49.99 3.95
N GLU A 338 -6.59 -49.99 3.20
CA GLU A 338 -6.70 -49.14 2.00
C GLU A 338 -7.11 -47.72 2.39
N ARG A 339 -6.13 -46.81 2.49
CA ARG A 339 -6.41 -45.36 2.51
C ARG A 339 -7.15 -44.97 1.24
N VAL A 340 -8.47 -44.81 1.34
CA VAL A 340 -9.31 -44.27 0.28
C VAL A 340 -8.89 -42.81 0.05
N VAL A 341 -7.99 -42.60 -0.90
CA VAL A 341 -7.62 -41.26 -1.37
C VAL A 341 -8.78 -40.76 -2.22
N TRP A 342 -9.68 -40.02 -1.58
CA TRP A 342 -10.75 -39.34 -2.29
C TRP A 342 -10.14 -38.37 -3.31
N PRO A 343 -10.52 -38.43 -4.59
CA PRO A 343 -10.18 -37.40 -5.56
C PRO A 343 -10.62 -36.04 -5.00
N ARG A 344 -9.77 -35.02 -5.15
CA ARG A 344 -9.99 -33.68 -4.56
C ARG A 344 -11.38 -33.11 -4.91
N ASP A 345 -11.88 -33.46 -6.10
CA ASP A 345 -13.18 -33.05 -6.62
C ASP A 345 -14.37 -33.71 -5.89
N SER A 346 -14.23 -34.96 -5.45
CA SER A 346 -15.26 -35.69 -4.69
C SER A 346 -15.37 -35.19 -3.25
N LEU A 347 -14.23 -34.87 -2.63
CA LEU A 347 -14.18 -34.28 -1.29
C LEU A 347 -14.82 -32.89 -1.28
N PHE A 348 -14.52 -32.07 -2.28
CA PHE A 348 -15.12 -30.74 -2.41
C PHE A 348 -16.64 -30.81 -2.61
N ARG A 349 -17.11 -31.72 -3.48
CA ARG A 349 -18.54 -31.98 -3.70
C ARG A 349 -19.25 -32.42 -2.42
N TYR A 350 -18.60 -33.25 -1.60
CA TYR A 350 -19.13 -33.70 -0.32
C TYR A 350 -19.27 -32.54 0.68
N PHE A 351 -18.27 -31.66 0.77
CA PHE A 351 -18.34 -30.47 1.63
C PHE A 351 -19.42 -29.48 1.19
N GLU A 352 -19.56 -29.24 -0.11
CA GLU A 352 -20.63 -28.40 -0.67
C GLU A 352 -22.02 -28.96 -0.33
N LEU A 353 -22.18 -30.28 -0.39
CA LEU A 353 -23.42 -30.96 -0.02
C LEU A 353 -23.71 -30.83 1.48
N LEU A 354 -22.70 -31.00 2.34
CA LEU A 354 -22.83 -30.79 3.78
C LEU A 354 -23.22 -29.36 4.13
N GLU A 355 -22.62 -28.36 3.47
CA GLU A 355 -22.95 -26.95 3.68
C GLU A 355 -24.40 -26.66 3.28
N SER A 356 -24.85 -27.19 2.13
CA SER A 356 -26.25 -27.05 1.69
C SER A 356 -27.24 -27.70 2.67
N LEU A 357 -26.88 -28.85 3.22
CA LEU A 357 -27.72 -29.58 4.17
C LEU A 357 -27.79 -28.84 5.52
N GLN A 358 -26.68 -28.25 5.96
CA GLN A 358 -26.62 -27.44 7.17
C GLN A 358 -27.43 -26.16 7.03
N TYR A 359 -27.40 -25.50 5.87
CA TYR A 359 -28.25 -24.36 5.56
C TYR A 359 -29.75 -24.72 5.63
N ASN A 360 -30.14 -25.83 4.99
CA ASN A 360 -31.53 -26.29 5.02
C ASN A 360 -32.03 -26.65 6.43
N LEU A 361 -31.16 -27.20 7.28
CA LEU A 361 -31.49 -27.49 8.68
C LEU A 361 -31.71 -26.21 9.50
N GLU A 362 -30.86 -25.20 9.28
CA GLU A 362 -31.00 -23.91 9.96
C GLU A 362 -32.28 -23.19 9.53
N GLU A 363 -32.58 -23.17 8.23
CA GLU A 363 -33.81 -22.60 7.69
C GLU A 363 -35.05 -23.31 8.25
N ARG A 364 -35.04 -24.65 8.31
CA ARG A 364 -36.12 -25.44 8.93
C ARG A 364 -36.33 -25.07 10.39
N LYS A 365 -35.25 -24.86 11.16
CA LYS A 365 -35.33 -24.49 12.58
C LYS A 365 -35.93 -23.09 12.76
N GLN A 366 -35.53 -22.13 11.94
CA GLN A 366 -36.12 -20.78 11.95
C GLN A 366 -37.61 -20.80 11.62
N LEU A 367 -38.01 -21.60 10.62
CA LEU A 367 -39.42 -21.79 10.27
C LEU A 367 -40.22 -22.42 11.42
N GLN A 368 -39.63 -23.36 12.17
CA GLN A 368 -40.26 -23.93 13.36
C GLN A 368 -40.44 -22.89 14.47
N ASP A 369 -39.43 -22.05 14.72
CA ASP A 369 -39.53 -20.98 15.71
C ASP A 369 -40.61 -19.96 15.34
N PHE A 370 -40.70 -19.56 14.07
CA PHE A 370 -41.79 -18.69 13.59
C PHE A 370 -43.17 -19.35 13.73
N ALA A 371 -43.28 -20.65 13.44
CA ALA A 371 -44.53 -21.38 13.61
C ALA A 371 -44.96 -21.45 15.08
N VAL A 372 -44.02 -21.68 16.00
CA VAL A 372 -44.28 -21.66 17.46
C VAL A 372 -44.72 -20.28 17.92
N GLN A 373 -44.04 -19.23 17.45
CA GLN A 373 -44.37 -17.84 17.82
C GLN A 373 -45.74 -17.42 17.26
N ALA A 374 -46.09 -17.85 16.06
CA ALA A 374 -47.42 -17.65 15.47
C ALA A 374 -48.51 -18.40 16.27
N LEU A 375 -48.24 -19.63 16.72
CA LEU A 375 -49.15 -20.40 17.56
C LEU A 375 -49.37 -19.78 18.94
N ILE A 376 -48.33 -19.22 19.56
CA ILE A 376 -48.45 -18.49 20.84
C ILE A 376 -49.32 -17.24 20.66
N ASN A 377 -49.06 -16.45 19.60
CA ASN A 377 -49.85 -15.25 19.29
C ASN A 377 -51.33 -15.55 18.98
N LEU A 378 -51.65 -16.74 18.46
CA LEU A 378 -53.02 -17.18 18.23
C LEU A 378 -53.75 -17.62 19.51
N LYS A 379 -53.01 -17.99 20.57
CA LYS A 379 -53.57 -18.44 21.85
C LYS A 379 -53.84 -17.29 22.83
N ASP A 380 -53.19 -16.14 22.64
CA ASP A 380 -53.38 -14.92 23.44
C ASP A 380 -54.54 -14.02 22.95
N LYS A 381 -55.35 -14.50 22.00
CA LYS A 381 -56.65 -13.93 21.61
C LYS A 381 -57.76 -14.93 21.93
#